data_AF-A0A133UEF0-F1
#
_entry.id   AF-A0A133UEF0-F1
#
_cell.length_a   1.000
_cell.length_b   1.000
_cell.length_c   1.000
_cell.angle_alpha   90.00
_cell.angle_beta   90.00
_cell.angle_gamma   90.00
#
_symmetry.space_group_name_H-M   'P 1'
#
loop_
_entity.id
_entity.type
_entity.pdbx_description
1 polymer ?
#
loop_
_entity_poly.entity_id
_entity_poly.type
_entity_poly.pdbx_seq_one_letter_code
_entity_poly.pdbx_strand_id
1 'polypeptide(L)'
;MEHEFENYSSIYEIIYNHQFSSQDALIIFTALQENITYFLSNDADIVNQINQNGLMHAYSLRDEVQREDFESNVLMNLEVDEE
;
A
#
# COMPACT_ATOMS: atom_id res chain seq x y z
N MET A 1 -11.00 23.78 1.33
CA MET A 1 -9.86 24.50 1.93
C MET A 1 -9.19 23.69 3.03
N GLU A 2 -9.76 23.45 4.23
CA GLU A 2 -9.06 22.65 5.27
C GLU A 2 -8.68 21.24 4.80
N HIS A 3 -9.60 20.52 4.17
CA HIS A 3 -9.36 19.17 3.64
C HIS A 3 -8.28 19.12 2.53
N GLU A 4 -8.10 20.20 1.79
CA GLU A 4 -7.05 20.27 0.75
C GLU A 4 -5.67 20.42 1.39
N PHE A 5 -5.57 21.24 2.45
CA PHE A 5 -4.32 21.40 3.20
C PHE A 5 -3.90 20.10 3.89
N GLU A 6 -4.85 19.36 4.46
CA GLU A 6 -4.59 18.04 5.06
C GLU A 6 -4.07 17.06 4.02
N ASN A 7 -4.71 16.98 2.85
CA ASN A 7 -4.27 16.12 1.75
C ASN A 7 -2.86 16.48 1.27
N TYR A 8 -2.56 17.76 1.09
CA TYR A 8 -1.22 18.21 0.70
C TYR A 8 -0.18 17.89 1.76
N SER A 9 -0.52 18.04 3.05
CA SER A 9 0.38 17.69 4.15
C SER A 9 0.70 16.19 4.16
N SER A 10 -0.31 15.33 3.98
CA SER A 10 -0.11 13.87 3.92
C SER A 10 0.72 13.45 2.72
N ILE A 11 0.48 14.02 1.53
CA ILE A 11 1.31 13.74 0.35
C ILE A 11 2.75 14.21 0.59
N TYR A 12 2.93 15.39 1.19
CA TYR A 12 4.25 15.90 1.54
C TYR A 12 4.98 14.95 2.49
N GLU A 13 4.32 14.42 3.53
CA GLU A 13 4.91 13.45 4.45
C GLU A 13 5.34 12.17 3.73
N ILE A 14 4.52 11.65 2.80
CA ILE A 14 4.87 10.46 2.01
C ILE A 14 6.10 10.71 1.14
N ILE A 15 6.20 11.88 0.51
CA ILE A 15 7.37 12.23 -0.32
C ILE A 15 8.60 12.45 0.55
N TYR A 16 8.51 13.29 1.58
CA TYR A 16 9.68 13.78 2.32
C TYR A 16 10.12 12.85 3.45
N ASN A 17 9.20 12.22 4.17
CA ASN A 17 9.56 11.36 5.30
C ASN A 17 9.81 9.92 4.85
N HIS A 18 9.03 9.44 3.87
CA HIS A 18 9.12 8.07 3.38
C HIS A 18 9.88 7.93 2.06
N GLN A 19 10.32 9.05 1.47
CA GLN A 19 11.21 9.10 0.30
C GLN A 19 10.62 8.42 -0.95
N PHE A 20 9.30 8.44 -1.09
CA PHE A 20 8.63 7.98 -2.30
C PHE A 20 8.80 9.00 -3.44
N SER A 21 8.83 8.50 -4.68
CA SER A 21 8.69 9.37 -5.84
C SER A 21 7.32 10.03 -5.84
N SER A 22 7.17 11.16 -6.54
CA SER A 22 5.88 11.87 -6.59
C SER A 22 4.74 11.00 -7.14
N GLN A 23 5.03 10.06 -8.04
CA GLN A 23 4.01 9.16 -8.60
C GLN A 23 3.62 8.09 -7.59
N ASP A 24 4.59 7.45 -6.95
CA ASP A 24 4.34 6.43 -5.93
C ASP A 24 3.61 7.02 -4.73
N ALA A 25 3.99 8.24 -4.33
CA ALA A 25 3.35 8.95 -3.23
C ALA A 25 1.87 9.21 -3.49
N LEU A 26 1.47 9.53 -4.72
CA LEU A 26 0.06 9.74 -5.08
C LEU A 26 -0.74 8.44 -5.04
N ILE A 27 -0.14 7.34 -5.51
CA ILE A 27 -0.77 6.01 -5.47
C ILE A 27 -1.00 5.59 -4.01
N ILE A 28 0.04 5.72 -3.18
CA ILE A 28 -0.01 5.37 -1.75
C ILE A 28 -0.97 6.26 -0.99
N PHE A 29 -0.93 7.58 -1.23
CA PHE A 29 -1.88 8.52 -0.63
C PHE A 29 -3.32 8.11 -0.94
N THR A 30 -3.61 7.79 -2.20
CA THR A 30 -4.96 7.36 -2.61
C THR A 30 -5.37 6.07 -1.89
N ALA A 31 -4.47 5.08 -1.82
CA ALA A 31 -4.73 3.82 -1.12
C ALA A 31 -4.99 4.03 0.38
N LEU A 32 -4.24 4.92 1.03
CA LEU A 32 -4.42 5.25 2.45
C LEU A 32 -5.76 5.97 2.70
N GLN A 33 -6.15 6.91 1.83
CA GLN A 33 -7.43 7.61 1.96
C GLN A 33 -8.63 6.68 1.80
N GLU A 34 -8.52 5.67 0.93
CA GLU A 34 -9.55 4.65 0.71
C GLU A 34 -9.47 3.49 1.72
N ASN A 35 -8.64 3.60 2.76
CA ASN A 35 -8.44 2.57 3.80
C ASN A 35 -8.09 1.19 3.25
N ILE A 36 -7.30 1.14 2.17
CA ILE A 36 -6.84 -0.11 1.59
C ILE A 36 -5.90 -0.82 2.57
N THR A 37 -6.22 -2.08 2.86
CA THR A 37 -5.43 -2.92 3.79
C THR A 37 -4.26 -3.62 3.08
N TYR A 38 -4.45 -4.01 1.83
CA TYR A 38 -3.51 -4.82 1.05
C TYR A 38 -3.13 -4.14 -0.27
N PHE A 39 -1.83 -4.06 -0.56
CA PHE A 39 -1.29 -3.43 -1.76
C PHE A 39 -0.47 -4.42 -2.58
N LEU A 40 -0.77 -4.57 -3.87
CA LEU A 40 -0.02 -5.47 -4.75
C LEU A 40 0.71 -4.66 -5.81
N SER A 41 2.00 -4.94 -5.99
CA SER A 41 2.79 -4.30 -7.04
C SER A 41 3.89 -5.22 -7.57
N ASN A 42 4.29 -4.98 -8.81
CA ASN A 42 5.48 -5.59 -9.42
C ASN A 42 6.75 -4.78 -9.14
N ASP A 43 6.62 -3.59 -8.58
CA ASP A 43 7.75 -2.76 -8.17
C ASP A 43 8.22 -3.22 -6.79
N ALA A 44 9.45 -3.71 -6.71
CA ALA A 44 9.99 -4.22 -5.45
C ALA A 44 10.35 -3.08 -4.48
N ASP A 45 10.73 -1.91 -5.01
CA ASP A 45 11.14 -0.77 -4.19
C ASP A 45 9.91 -0.20 -3.48
N ILE A 46 8.79 -0.03 -4.18
CA ILE A 46 7.54 0.44 -3.55
C ILE A 46 7.04 -0.54 -2.48
N VAL A 47 7.07 -1.84 -2.75
CA VAL A 47 6.63 -2.89 -1.80
C VAL A 47 7.48 -2.85 -0.55
N ASN A 48 8.81 -2.78 -0.72
CA ASN A 48 9.74 -2.71 0.41
C ASN A 48 9.54 -1.44 1.23
N GLN A 49 9.43 -0.28 0.57
CA GLN A 49 9.24 0.99 1.27
C GLN A 49 7.91 1.03 2.03
N ILE A 50 6.81 0.53 1.44
CA ILE A 50 5.50 0.47 2.12
C ILE A 50 5.61 -0.39 3.40
N ASN A 51 6.19 -1.59 3.28
CA ASN A 51 6.33 -2.52 4.40
C ASN A 51 7.29 -1.98 5.48
N GLN A 52 8.43 -1.38 5.09
CA GLN A 52 9.42 -0.82 6.02
C GLN A 52 8.88 0.37 6.81
N ASN A 53 8.02 1.18 6.20
CA ASN A 53 7.39 2.32 6.85
C ASN A 53 6.08 1.96 7.57
N GLY A 54 5.64 0.69 7.49
CA GLY A 54 4.43 0.21 8.15
C GLY A 54 3.15 0.90 7.68
N LEU A 55 3.10 1.32 6.41
CA LEU A 55 1.97 2.08 5.88
C LEU A 55 0.75 1.19 5.60
N MET A 56 0.98 -0.01 5.05
CA MET A 56 -0.02 -1.04 4.78
C MET A 56 0.68 -2.37 4.47
N HIS A 57 -0.08 -3.46 4.28
CA HIS A 57 0.50 -4.75 3.90
C HIS A 57 0.74 -4.80 2.39
N ALA A 58 2.01 -4.74 1.97
CA ALA A 58 2.37 -4.79 0.56
C ALA A 58 2.94 -6.16 0.15
N TYR A 59 2.52 -6.65 -1.01
CA TYR A 59 2.96 -7.92 -1.60
C TYR A 59 3.56 -7.69 -2.98
N SER A 60 4.70 -8.33 -3.22
CA SER A 60 5.35 -8.37 -4.52
C SER A 60 4.72 -9.41 -5.43
N LEU A 61 4.18 -8.97 -6.57
CA LEU A 61 3.70 -9.84 -7.62
C LEU A 61 4.82 -10.60 -8.35
N ARG A 62 6.09 -10.21 -8.15
CA ARG A 62 7.25 -10.90 -8.73
C ARG A 62 7.77 -12.05 -7.84
N ASP A 63 7.47 -12.01 -6.55
CA ASP A 63 7.90 -13.00 -5.57
C ASP A 63 6.84 -14.10 -5.44
N GLU A 64 7.22 -15.34 -5.74
CA GLU A 64 6.31 -16.49 -5.68
C GLU A 64 5.79 -16.75 -4.27
N VAL A 65 6.63 -16.64 -3.26
CA VAL A 65 6.25 -16.87 -1.86
C VAL A 65 5.24 -15.80 -1.44
N GLN A 66 5.47 -14.54 -1.80
CA GLN A 66 4.53 -13.47 -1.46
C GLN A 66 3.20 -13.58 -2.21
N ARG A 67 3.20 -14.11 -3.45
CA ARG A 67 1.95 -14.39 -4.17
C ARG A 67 1.16 -15.50 -3.47
N GLU A 68 1.81 -16.59 -3.08
CA GLU A 68 1.19 -17.70 -2.35
C GLU A 68 0.68 -17.25 -0.98
N ASP A 69 1.44 -16.42 -0.26
CA ASP A 69 1.03 -15.85 1.02
C ASP A 69 -0.18 -14.93 0.88
N PHE A 70 -0.24 -14.12 -0.18
CA PHE A 70 -1.41 -13.28 -0.45
C PHE A 70 -2.64 -14.14 -0.78
N GLU A 71 -2.50 -15.14 -1.64
CA GLU A 71 -3.58 -16.03 -2.01
C GLU A 71 -4.16 -16.77 -0.79
N SER A 72 -3.30 -17.39 0.01
CA SER A 72 -3.70 -18.19 1.16
C SER A 72 -4.24 -17.37 2.33
N ASN A 73 -3.61 -16.23 2.64
CA ASN A 73 -3.96 -15.48 3.85
C ASN A 73 -4.94 -14.34 3.61
N VAL A 74 -5.10 -13.89 2.36
CA VAL A 74 -6.01 -12.79 2.01
C VAL A 74 -7.19 -13.33 1.21
N LEU A 75 -6.95 -13.96 0.06
CA LEU A 75 -8.05 -14.37 -0.83
C LEU A 75 -8.87 -15.54 -0.25
N MET A 76 -8.21 -16.61 0.20
CA MET A 76 -8.92 -17.78 0.72
C MET A 76 -9.63 -17.50 2.06
N ASN A 77 -9.14 -16.55 2.85
CA ASN A 77 -9.82 -16.14 4.09
C ASN A 77 -11.07 -15.30 3.82
N LEU A 78 -11.14 -14.57 2.70
CA LEU A 78 -12.34 -13.83 2.31
C LEU A 78 -13.49 -14.75 1.87
N GLU A 79 -13.18 -15.95 1.37
CA GLU A 79 -14.20 -16.92 0.92
C GLU A 79 -14.93 -17.61 2.07
N VAL A 80 -14.42 -17.55 3.31
CA VAL A 80 -15.02 -18.21 4.48
C VAL A 80 -16.12 -17.35 5.13
N ASP A 81 -16.11 -16.03 4.92
CA ASP A 81 -17.08 -15.11 5.52
C ASP A 81 -18.37 -14.95 4.69
N GLU A 82 -18.48 -15.60 3.53
CA GLU A 82 -19.66 -15.55 2.64
C GLU A 82 -20.63 -16.76 2.77
N GLU A 83 -20.43 -17.68 3.73
CA GLU A 83 -21.36 -18.81 4.02
C GLU A 83 -22.26 -18.60 5.26
#